data_AF-A0A1G4IA48-F1
#
_entry.id   AF-A0A1G4IA48-F1
#
_cell.length_a   1.000
_cell.length_b   1.000
_cell.length_c   1.000
_cell.angle_alpha   90.00
_cell.angle_beta   90.00
_cell.angle_gamma   90.00
#
_symmetry.space_group_name_H-M   'P 1'
#
loop_
_entity.id
_entity.type
_entity.pdbx_description
1 polymer ?
#
loop_
_entity_poly.entity_id
_entity_poly.type
_entity_poly.pdbx_seq_one_letter_code
_entity_poly.pdbx_strand_id
1 'polypeptide(L)'
;MSSIPVDVLNAVTQCNEKVTAVEKEIEEFTNQVRIDFRSKIEPLFDKRHLELEKIEGFWGSAFVAVESPLMGLLNGTIDPKIVRALTDFRVKTSVRDGSICRCVSVTFRPNMFVKEGTFSRELDPSVNTLSLQPILWKPGTEKARTDSLFRFFSPECKDIEFLERALTEFDELFQNPLLAFE
;
A
#
# COMPACT_ATOMS: atom_id res chain seq x y z
N MET A 1 -15.24 -48.46 -15.43
CA MET A 1 -14.41 -47.34 -14.97
C MET A 1 -13.41 -47.91 -13.97
N SER A 2 -12.11 -47.89 -14.23
CA SER A 2 -11.12 -48.42 -13.27
C SER A 2 -11.04 -47.46 -12.09
N SER A 3 -11.39 -47.92 -10.89
CA SER A 3 -11.17 -47.17 -9.67
C SER A 3 -9.67 -46.96 -9.47
N ILE A 4 -9.26 -45.73 -9.14
CA ILE A 4 -7.88 -45.44 -8.73
C ILE A 4 -7.55 -46.35 -7.54
N PRO A 5 -6.43 -47.09 -7.56
CA PRO A 5 -6.04 -47.92 -6.43
C PRO A 5 -5.89 -47.07 -5.17
N VAL A 6 -6.44 -47.54 -4.04
CA VAL A 6 -6.45 -46.82 -2.76
C VAL A 6 -5.02 -46.45 -2.32
N ASP A 7 -4.05 -47.33 -2.57
CA ASP A 7 -2.64 -47.09 -2.23
C ASP A 7 -2.05 -45.90 -3.01
N VAL A 8 -2.46 -45.73 -4.27
CA VAL A 8 -2.06 -44.59 -5.10
C VAL A 8 -2.69 -43.32 -4.56
N LEU A 9 -3.98 -43.36 -4.19
CA LEU A 9 -4.67 -42.21 -3.59
C LEU A 9 -4.00 -41.79 -2.28
N ASN A 10 -3.68 -42.74 -1.41
CA ASN A 10 -3.00 -42.49 -0.13
C ASN A 10 -1.60 -41.89 -0.34
N ALA A 11 -0.82 -42.42 -1.29
CA ALA A 11 0.50 -41.91 -1.60
C ALA A 11 0.45 -40.46 -2.13
N VAL A 12 -0.51 -40.15 -3.01
CA VAL A 12 -0.70 -38.78 -3.53
C VAL A 12 -1.11 -37.82 -2.41
N THR A 13 -2.03 -38.22 -1.53
CA THR A 13 -2.43 -37.40 -0.37
C THR A 13 -1.25 -37.11 0.55
N GLN A 14 -0.45 -38.13 0.90
CA GLN A 14 0.74 -37.95 1.72
C GLN A 14 1.79 -37.05 1.06
N CYS A 15 1.96 -37.14 -0.26
CA CYS A 15 2.84 -36.24 -0.99
C CYS A 15 2.32 -34.81 -0.95
N ASN A 16 1.03 -34.59 -1.18
CA ASN A 16 0.42 -33.25 -1.12
C ASN A 16 0.56 -32.65 0.28
N GLU A 17 0.30 -33.42 1.34
CA GLU A 17 0.49 -32.96 2.73
C GLU A 17 1.93 -32.53 3.00
N LYS A 18 2.92 -33.28 2.50
CA LYS A 18 4.34 -32.92 2.62
C LYS A 18 4.69 -31.66 1.84
N VAL A 19 4.16 -31.52 0.62
CA VAL A 19 4.38 -30.32 -0.20
C VAL A 19 3.82 -29.10 0.50
N THR A 20 2.57 -29.17 0.97
CA THR A 20 1.94 -28.07 1.71
C THR A 20 2.69 -27.72 3.00
N ALA A 21 3.22 -28.72 3.71
CA ALA A 21 4.04 -28.47 4.90
C ALA A 21 5.34 -27.73 4.57
N VAL A 22 6.02 -28.11 3.49
CA VAL A 22 7.26 -27.44 3.03
C VAL A 22 6.97 -26.03 2.52
N GLU A 23 5.88 -25.84 1.77
CA GLU A 23 5.45 -24.52 1.29
C GLU A 23 5.20 -23.57 2.47
N LYS A 24 4.54 -24.06 3.52
CA LYS A 24 4.28 -23.30 4.75
C LYS A 24 5.58 -22.93 5.47
N GLU A 25 6.54 -23.85 5.59
CA GLU A 25 7.84 -23.58 6.22
C GLU A 25 8.63 -22.52 5.44
N ILE A 26 8.62 -22.59 4.10
CA ILE A 26 9.25 -21.59 3.23
C ILE A 26 8.59 -20.22 3.41
N GLU A 27 7.27 -20.17 3.47
CA GLU A 27 6.51 -18.93 3.68
C GLU A 27 6.83 -18.31 5.05
N GLU A 28 6.78 -19.10 6.13
CA GLU A 28 7.11 -18.66 7.49
C GLU A 28 8.55 -18.12 7.56
N PHE A 29 9.52 -18.84 7.01
CA PHE A 29 10.91 -18.40 6.97
C PHE A 29 11.10 -17.10 6.16
N THR A 30 10.46 -17.02 4.99
CA THR A 30 10.53 -15.82 4.13
C THR A 30 9.92 -14.61 4.83
N ASN A 31 8.78 -14.79 5.51
CA ASN A 31 8.14 -13.74 6.28
C ASN A 31 9.01 -13.30 7.46
N GLN A 32 9.63 -14.22 8.17
CA GLN A 32 10.55 -13.89 9.26
C GLN A 32 11.72 -13.03 8.77
N VAL A 33 12.37 -13.41 7.66
CA VAL A 33 13.47 -12.63 7.07
C VAL A 33 13.01 -11.23 6.68
N ARG A 34 11.82 -11.10 6.07
CA ARG A 34 11.24 -9.80 5.70
C ARG A 34 10.94 -8.94 6.93
N ILE A 35 10.37 -9.54 7.98
CA ILE A 35 10.05 -8.85 9.24
C ILE A 35 11.34 -8.35 9.90
N ASP A 36 12.37 -9.18 9.98
CA ASP A 36 13.66 -8.83 10.55
C ASP A 36 14.31 -7.67 9.78
N PHE A 37 14.26 -7.70 8.45
CA PHE A 37 14.74 -6.60 7.63
C PHE A 37 13.93 -5.32 7.86
N ARG A 38 12.59 -5.42 7.86
CA ARG A 38 11.70 -4.26 8.07
C ARG A 38 11.92 -3.62 9.44
N SER A 39 12.13 -4.41 10.49
CA SER A 39 12.42 -3.91 11.84
C SER A 39 13.68 -3.03 11.91
N LYS A 40 14.65 -3.29 11.03
CA LYS A 40 15.92 -2.53 10.95
C LYS A 40 15.81 -1.30 10.06
N ILE A 41 15.03 -1.36 8.98
CA ILE A 41 14.93 -0.26 7.99
C ILE A 41 13.88 0.80 8.36
N GLU A 42 12.78 0.43 9.03
CA GLU A 42 11.73 1.38 9.43
C GLU A 42 12.27 2.57 10.24
N PRO A 43 13.17 2.40 11.23
CA PRO A 43 13.79 3.53 11.93
C PRO A 43 14.61 4.46 11.02
N LEU A 44 15.16 3.94 9.92
CA LEU A 44 15.88 4.75 8.92
C LEU A 44 14.90 5.53 8.04
N PHE A 45 13.77 4.92 7.68
CA PHE A 45 12.69 5.63 6.99
C PHE A 45 12.11 6.75 7.85
N ASP A 46 11.90 6.52 9.15
CA ASP A 46 11.46 7.57 10.08
C ASP A 46 12.46 8.74 10.13
N LYS A 47 13.78 8.46 10.20
CA LYS A 47 14.81 9.52 10.16
C LYS A 47 14.80 10.29 8.85
N ARG A 48 14.75 9.59 7.71
CA ARG A 48 14.67 10.23 6.38
C ARG A 48 13.41 11.09 6.29
N HIS A 49 12.30 10.57 6.81
CA HIS A 49 11.03 11.27 6.81
C HIS A 49 11.10 12.60 7.56
N LEU A 50 11.70 12.62 8.76
CA LEU A 50 11.92 13.85 9.54
C LEU A 50 12.76 14.90 8.78
N GLU A 51 13.69 14.48 7.92
CA GLU A 51 14.46 15.40 7.07
C GLU A 51 13.63 15.90 5.89
N LEU A 52 12.86 15.03 5.23
CA LEU A 52 12.01 15.39 4.10
C LEU A 52 10.83 16.30 4.50
N GLU A 53 10.28 16.15 5.71
CA GLU A 53 9.24 17.04 6.25
C GLU A 53 9.69 18.51 6.34
N LYS A 54 10.99 18.78 6.40
CA LYS A 54 11.55 20.15 6.41
C LYS A 54 11.47 20.83 5.04
N ILE A 55 11.25 20.05 3.98
CA ILE A 55 11.17 20.55 2.60
C ILE A 55 9.69 20.74 2.25
N GLU A 56 9.26 22.01 2.22
CA GLU A 56 7.86 22.33 1.91
C GLU A 56 7.46 21.77 0.53
N GLY A 57 6.36 21.03 0.50
CA GLY A 57 5.79 20.51 -0.74
C GLY A 57 6.60 19.37 -1.39
N PHE A 58 7.57 18.79 -0.68
CA PHE A 58 8.38 17.67 -1.20
C PHE A 58 7.50 16.51 -1.69
N TRP A 59 6.66 15.96 -0.82
CA TRP A 59 5.79 14.83 -1.16
C TRP A 59 4.81 15.18 -2.27
N GLY A 60 4.29 16.42 -2.25
CA GLY A 60 3.44 16.92 -3.32
C GLY A 60 4.12 16.87 -4.68
N SER A 61 5.40 17.27 -4.72
CA SER A 61 6.22 17.27 -5.93
C SER A 61 6.59 15.86 -6.36
N ALA A 62 6.95 14.99 -5.40
CA ALA A 62 7.35 13.60 -5.67
C ALA A 62 6.20 12.78 -6.27
N PHE A 63 4.96 13.01 -5.82
CA PHE A 63 3.77 12.34 -6.36
C PHE A 63 3.55 12.63 -7.84
N VAL A 64 3.70 13.89 -8.26
CA VAL A 64 3.38 14.35 -9.63
C VAL A 64 4.60 14.43 -10.56
N ALA A 65 5.77 14.00 -10.09
CA ALA A 65 6.96 13.99 -10.93
C ALA A 65 6.79 12.97 -12.06
N VAL A 66 7.48 13.21 -13.18
CA VAL A 66 7.30 12.40 -14.41
C VAL A 66 7.69 10.94 -14.18
N GLU A 67 8.77 10.72 -13.44
CA GLU A 67 9.29 9.39 -13.09
C GLU A 67 8.65 8.81 -11.81
N SER A 68 7.60 9.46 -11.28
CA SER A 68 6.87 8.93 -10.13
C SER A 68 6.15 7.63 -10.52
N PRO A 69 6.26 6.55 -9.72
CA PRO A 69 5.49 5.33 -9.98
C PRO A 69 3.98 5.60 -9.97
N LEU A 70 3.52 6.60 -9.21
CA LEU A 70 2.11 6.99 -9.12
C LEU A 70 1.58 7.70 -10.37
N MET A 71 2.44 8.15 -11.29
CA MET A 71 2.04 8.97 -12.43
C MET A 71 0.97 8.27 -13.29
N GLY A 72 1.05 6.93 -13.41
CA GLY A 72 0.09 6.12 -14.15
C GLY A 72 -1.27 5.89 -13.44
N LEU A 73 -1.39 6.27 -12.17
CA LEU A 73 -2.64 6.19 -11.39
C LEU A 73 -3.28 7.55 -11.13
N LEU A 74 -2.55 8.65 -11.31
CA LEU A 74 -3.08 9.99 -11.07
C LEU A 74 -4.10 10.38 -12.15
N ASN A 75 -5.25 10.90 -11.71
CA ASN A 75 -6.11 11.67 -12.57
C ASN A 75 -5.45 13.00 -12.93
N GLY A 76 -5.02 13.17 -14.19
CA GLY A 76 -4.24 14.34 -14.64
C GLY A 76 -4.91 15.71 -14.46
N THR A 77 -6.21 15.78 -14.15
CA THR A 77 -6.91 17.07 -13.96
C THR A 77 -7.09 17.44 -12.49
N ILE A 78 -7.42 16.46 -11.64
CA ILE A 78 -7.82 16.70 -10.26
C ILE A 78 -6.71 16.36 -9.27
N ASP A 79 -6.06 15.21 -9.42
CA ASP A 79 -5.11 14.73 -8.42
C ASP A 79 -3.93 15.68 -8.23
N PRO A 80 -3.35 16.30 -9.29
CA PRO A 80 -2.31 17.32 -9.11
C PRO A 80 -2.77 18.50 -8.24
N LYS A 81 -4.07 18.83 -8.22
CA LYS A 81 -4.60 19.91 -7.38
C LYS A 81 -4.79 19.47 -5.93
N ILE A 82 -5.17 18.21 -5.69
CA ILE A 82 -5.27 17.62 -4.35
C ILE A 82 -3.87 17.47 -3.74
N VAL A 83 -2.93 16.93 -4.51
CA VAL A 83 -1.55 16.67 -4.11
C VAL A 83 -0.80 17.95 -3.68
N ARG A 84 -1.13 19.12 -4.25
CA ARG A 84 -0.57 20.42 -3.79
C ARG A 84 -0.90 20.77 -2.33
N ALA A 85 -1.89 20.12 -1.74
CA ALA A 85 -2.23 20.26 -0.34
C ALA A 85 -1.65 19.15 0.53
N LEU A 86 -0.92 18.20 -0.04
CA LEU A 86 -0.27 17.13 0.69
C LEU A 86 0.85 17.74 1.53
N THR A 87 0.76 17.53 2.84
CA THR A 87 1.71 18.01 3.84
C THR A 87 2.57 16.89 4.40
N ASP A 88 2.04 15.67 4.42
CA ASP A 88 2.73 14.48 4.91
C ASP A 88 2.29 13.25 4.10
N PHE A 89 3.23 12.33 3.88
CA PHE A 89 3.00 11.01 3.30
C PHE A 89 3.93 9.99 3.95
N ARG A 90 3.35 8.88 4.43
CA ARG A 90 4.09 7.78 5.07
C ARG A 90 3.52 6.44 4.67
N VAL A 91 4.40 5.45 4.53
CA VAL A 91 4.03 4.03 4.45
C VAL A 91 4.75 3.26 5.55
N LYS A 92 3.99 2.74 6.51
CA LYS A 92 4.53 2.02 7.68
C LYS A 92 4.25 0.53 7.59
N THR A 93 5.20 -0.29 8.07
CA THR A 93 4.97 -1.72 8.33
C THR A 93 4.37 -1.88 9.72
N SER A 94 3.33 -2.69 9.80
CA SER A 94 2.90 -3.37 11.03
C SER A 94 3.05 -4.88 10.85
N VAL A 95 3.24 -5.60 11.94
CA VAL A 95 3.28 -7.07 11.93
C VAL A 95 2.08 -7.58 12.68
N ARG A 96 1.27 -8.42 12.04
CA ARG A 96 0.10 -9.06 12.63
C ARG A 96 0.12 -10.53 12.27
N ASP A 97 -0.01 -11.40 13.25
CA ASP A 97 -0.04 -12.87 13.07
C ASP A 97 1.11 -13.40 12.19
N GLY A 98 2.33 -12.88 12.39
CA GLY A 98 3.52 -13.30 11.63
C GLY A 98 3.58 -12.79 10.19
N SER A 99 2.64 -11.94 9.79
CA SER A 99 2.55 -11.36 8.45
C SER A 99 2.80 -9.86 8.45
N ILE A 100 3.38 -9.34 7.37
CA ILE A 100 3.62 -7.91 7.17
C ILE A 100 2.34 -7.27 6.61
N CYS A 101 1.82 -6.29 7.33
CA CYS A 101 0.78 -5.39 6.83
C CYS A 101 1.41 -4.04 6.50
N ARG A 102 0.84 -3.34 5.51
CA ARG A 102 1.31 -2.01 5.09
C ARG A 102 0.21 -0.99 5.31
N CYS A 103 0.53 0.08 6.03
CA CYS A 103 -0.35 1.21 6.28
C CYS A 103 0.15 2.41 5.49
N VAL A 104 -0.63 2.82 4.49
CA VAL A 104 -0.39 4.06 3.75
C VAL A 104 -1.15 5.18 4.46
N SER A 105 -0.50 6.32 4.66
CA SER A 105 -1.12 7.50 5.26
C SER A 105 -0.72 8.78 4.52
N VAL A 106 -1.68 9.68 4.37
CA VAL A 106 -1.53 11.01 3.76
C VAL A 106 -2.15 12.05 4.67
N THR A 107 -1.49 13.19 4.82
CA THR A 107 -2.06 14.34 5.55
C THR A 107 -2.23 15.51 4.61
N PHE A 108 -3.45 16.05 4.56
CA PHE A 108 -3.78 17.21 3.75
C PHE A 108 -4.06 18.42 4.64
N ARG A 109 -3.52 19.57 4.24
CA ARG A 109 -4.07 20.88 4.63
C ARG A 109 -5.42 21.08 3.92
N PRO A 110 -6.33 21.94 4.44
CA PRO A 110 -7.64 22.11 3.81
C PRO A 110 -7.50 22.65 2.37
N ASN A 111 -8.22 22.06 1.43
CA ASN A 111 -8.26 22.54 0.03
C ASN A 111 -9.68 22.48 -0.56
N MET A 112 -9.84 22.74 -1.85
CA MET A 112 -11.19 22.78 -2.46
C MET A 112 -11.88 21.41 -2.56
N PHE A 113 -11.13 20.30 -2.48
CA PHE A 113 -11.63 18.93 -2.65
C PHE A 113 -11.79 18.17 -1.34
N VAL A 114 -10.80 18.24 -0.44
CA VAL A 114 -10.77 17.46 0.80
C VAL A 114 -10.72 18.38 2.03
N LYS A 115 -11.31 17.92 3.13
CA LYS A 115 -11.14 18.53 4.44
C LYS A 115 -9.71 18.27 4.95
N GLU A 116 -9.27 19.11 5.88
CA GLU A 116 -8.02 18.89 6.59
C GLU A 116 -8.08 17.58 7.39
N GLY A 117 -6.94 16.88 7.44
CA GLY A 117 -6.79 15.69 8.27
C GLY A 117 -5.75 14.72 7.72
N THR A 118 -5.47 13.71 8.55
CA THR A 118 -4.71 12.53 8.16
C THR A 118 -5.69 11.43 7.78
N PHE A 119 -5.39 10.76 6.67
CA PHE A 119 -6.18 9.67 6.13
C PHE A 119 -5.27 8.48 5.89
N SER A 120 -5.76 7.28 6.15
CA SER A 120 -4.93 6.09 6.12
C SER A 120 -5.73 4.85 5.76
N ARG A 121 -5.03 3.87 5.20
CA ARG A 121 -5.56 2.54 4.95
C ARG A 121 -4.46 1.52 5.20
N GLU A 122 -4.79 0.52 6.00
CA GLU A 122 -3.91 -0.61 6.31
C GLU A 122 -4.43 -1.86 5.62
N LEU A 123 -3.55 -2.50 4.86
CA LEU A 123 -3.84 -3.71 4.10
C LEU A 123 -2.96 -4.87 4.59
N ASP A 124 -3.55 -6.06 4.65
CA ASP A 124 -2.81 -7.31 4.83
C ASP A 124 -2.16 -7.78 3.51
N PRO A 125 -1.35 -8.86 3.52
CA PRO A 125 -0.76 -9.40 2.29
C PRO A 125 -1.77 -9.85 1.23
N SER A 126 -3.01 -10.12 1.62
CA SER A 126 -4.12 -10.50 0.74
C SER A 126 -4.98 -9.31 0.32
N VAL A 127 -4.49 -8.07 0.56
CA VAL A 127 -5.16 -6.82 0.17
C VAL A 127 -6.49 -6.60 0.91
N ASN A 128 -6.74 -7.32 2.01
CA ASN A 128 -7.88 -7.05 2.87
C ASN A 128 -7.60 -5.82 3.73
N THR A 129 -8.63 -4.99 3.90
CA THR A 129 -8.52 -3.79 4.71
C THR A 129 -8.67 -4.12 6.19
N LEU A 130 -7.60 -3.91 6.95
CA LEU A 130 -7.55 -4.13 8.39
C LEU A 130 -7.96 -2.88 9.18
N SER A 131 -7.62 -1.70 8.68
CA SER A 131 -8.03 -0.41 9.23
C SER A 131 -8.15 0.64 8.14
N LEU A 132 -9.08 1.59 8.33
CA LEU A 132 -9.35 2.65 7.36
C LEU A 132 -9.75 3.94 8.09
N GLN A 133 -9.01 5.00 7.84
CA GLN A 133 -9.38 6.38 8.16
C GLN A 133 -9.65 7.12 6.83
N PRO A 134 -10.92 7.21 6.41
CA PRO A 134 -11.24 7.56 5.04
C PRO A 134 -11.10 9.05 4.75
N ILE A 135 -10.79 9.39 3.49
CA ILE A 135 -10.75 10.80 3.04
C ILE A 135 -12.12 11.46 3.20
N LEU A 136 -12.12 12.61 3.88
CA LEU A 136 -13.30 13.43 4.07
C LEU A 136 -13.44 14.44 2.92
N TRP A 137 -14.09 14.01 1.85
CA TRP A 137 -14.38 14.86 0.69
C TRP A 137 -15.36 15.99 1.02
N LYS A 138 -15.14 17.16 0.41
CA LYS A 138 -16.07 18.30 0.50
C LYS A 138 -17.29 18.09 -0.42
N PRO A 139 -18.48 18.63 -0.09
CA PRO A 139 -19.66 18.53 -0.96
C PRO A 139 -19.40 19.11 -2.35
N GLY A 140 -19.98 18.52 -3.40
CA GLY A 140 -19.85 19.00 -4.79
C GLY A 140 -18.62 18.48 -5.53
N THR A 141 -17.88 17.55 -4.92
CA THR A 141 -16.66 16.94 -5.46
C THR A 141 -16.87 15.50 -5.94
N GLU A 142 -18.11 15.01 -5.97
CA GLU A 142 -18.45 13.59 -6.15
C GLU A 142 -17.89 13.01 -7.45
N LYS A 143 -18.01 13.75 -8.56
CA LYS A 143 -17.46 13.34 -9.88
C LYS A 143 -15.93 13.21 -9.89
N ALA A 144 -15.25 13.89 -8.98
CA ALA A 144 -13.80 13.86 -8.89
C ALA A 144 -13.26 12.65 -8.13
N ARG A 145 -14.11 11.91 -7.40
CA ARG A 145 -13.69 10.87 -6.45
C ARG A 145 -13.44 9.52 -7.11
N THR A 146 -14.16 9.21 -8.18
CA THR A 146 -14.17 7.86 -8.77
C THR A 146 -12.90 7.52 -9.52
N ASP A 147 -12.30 8.48 -10.22
CA ASP A 147 -11.13 8.27 -11.06
C ASP A 147 -9.82 8.73 -10.40
N SER A 148 -9.91 9.22 -9.15
CA SER A 148 -8.78 9.73 -8.39
C SER A 148 -7.98 8.58 -7.77
N LEU A 149 -6.65 8.70 -7.74
CA LEU A 149 -5.78 7.83 -6.93
C LEU A 149 -6.24 7.80 -5.46
N PHE A 150 -6.76 8.92 -4.96
CA PHE A 150 -7.22 9.04 -3.57
C PHE A 150 -8.49 8.26 -3.25
N ARG A 151 -9.13 7.62 -4.26
CA ARG A 151 -10.16 6.59 -4.02
C ARG A 151 -9.60 5.40 -3.22
N PHE A 152 -8.28 5.22 -3.19
CA PHE A 152 -7.61 4.25 -2.32
C PHE A 152 -8.04 4.38 -0.85
N PHE A 153 -8.30 5.60 -0.37
CA PHE A 153 -8.73 5.89 0.99
C PHE A 153 -10.26 5.92 1.16
N SER A 154 -11.03 5.46 0.17
CA SER A 154 -12.49 5.44 0.24
C SER A 154 -13.01 4.07 0.68
N PRO A 155 -14.02 3.99 1.57
CA PRO A 155 -14.60 2.73 2.01
C PRO A 155 -15.31 1.96 0.88
N GLU A 156 -15.73 2.66 -0.18
CA GLU A 156 -16.35 2.07 -1.36
C GLU A 156 -15.34 1.39 -2.30
N CYS A 157 -14.04 1.65 -2.14
CA CYS A 157 -13.01 1.07 -3.00
C CYS A 157 -12.73 -0.39 -2.59
N LYS A 158 -13.34 -1.30 -3.36
CA LYS A 158 -13.22 -2.77 -3.25
C LYS A 158 -12.51 -3.43 -4.44
N ASP A 159 -11.94 -2.61 -5.31
CA ASP A 159 -11.22 -3.02 -6.51
C ASP A 159 -9.84 -3.55 -6.11
N ILE A 160 -9.69 -4.87 -5.99
CA ILE A 160 -8.48 -5.51 -5.46
C ILE A 160 -7.27 -5.20 -6.34
N GLU A 161 -7.41 -5.28 -7.67
CA GLU A 161 -6.32 -5.00 -8.61
C GLU A 161 -5.82 -3.56 -8.46
N PHE A 162 -6.74 -2.61 -8.32
CA PHE A 162 -6.35 -1.23 -8.03
C PHE A 162 -5.70 -1.07 -6.66
N LEU A 163 -6.22 -1.71 -5.62
CA LEU A 163 -5.65 -1.59 -4.26
C LEU A 163 -4.23 -2.16 -4.20
N GLU A 164 -3.99 -3.31 -4.83
CA GLU A 164 -2.68 -3.93 -4.92
C GLU A 164 -1.71 -3.03 -5.69
N ARG A 165 -2.13 -2.54 -6.86
CA ARG A 165 -1.32 -1.64 -7.69
C ARG A 165 -1.00 -0.33 -6.97
N ALA A 166 -2.01 0.33 -6.40
CA ALA A 166 -1.83 1.58 -5.67
C ALA A 166 -0.94 1.39 -4.44
N LEU A 167 -1.12 0.30 -3.68
CA LEU A 167 -0.26 -0.01 -2.54
C LEU A 167 1.21 -0.18 -2.98
N THR A 168 1.43 -0.90 -4.08
CA THR A 168 2.76 -1.13 -4.64
C THR A 168 3.43 0.17 -5.05
N GLU A 169 2.74 1.01 -5.83
CA GLU A 169 3.29 2.28 -6.31
C GLU A 169 3.50 3.29 -5.14
N PHE A 170 2.62 3.30 -4.13
CA PHE A 170 2.85 4.07 -2.90
C PHE A 170 4.08 3.59 -2.15
N ASP A 171 4.26 2.27 -2.01
CA ASP A 171 5.41 1.70 -1.32
C ASP A 171 6.70 1.99 -2.08
N GLU A 172 6.70 1.90 -3.40
CA GLU A 172 7.85 2.19 -4.25
C GLU A 172 8.27 3.67 -4.15
N LEU A 173 7.31 4.60 -4.28
CA LEU A 173 7.58 6.02 -4.09
C LEU A 173 8.11 6.30 -2.69
N PHE A 174 7.50 5.69 -1.66
CA PHE A 174 7.97 5.87 -0.30
C PHE A 174 9.36 5.26 -0.10
N GLN A 175 9.68 4.11 -0.68
CA GLN A 175 10.99 3.50 -0.51
C GLN A 175 12.10 4.36 -1.11
N ASN A 176 11.86 5.00 -2.26
CA ASN A 176 12.87 5.87 -2.88
C ASN A 176 12.27 7.13 -3.55
N PRO A 177 11.89 8.15 -2.77
CA PRO A 177 11.19 9.32 -3.30
C PRO A 177 12.08 10.27 -4.10
N LEU A 178 13.41 10.10 -4.04
CA LEU A 178 14.35 10.95 -4.76
C LEU A 178 14.50 10.56 -6.23
N LEU A 179 14.29 9.27 -6.55
CA LEU A 179 14.31 8.79 -7.95
C LEU A 179 13.24 9.45 -8.81
N ALA A 180 12.14 9.91 -8.20
CA ALA A 180 11.10 10.64 -8.90
C ALA A 180 11.62 11.96 -9.53
N PHE A 181 12.80 12.44 -9.13
CA PHE A 181 13.39 13.71 -9.58
C PHE A 181 14.66 13.55 -10.42
N GLU A 182 15.05 12.32 -10.79
CA GLU A 182 16.17 12.04 -11.70
C GLU A 182 15.74 12.11 -13.17
#